data_AF-A0A7W1BQD5-F1
#
_entry.id   AF-A0A7W1BQD5-F1
#
_cell.length_a   1.000
_cell.length_b   1.000
_cell.length_c   1.000
_cell.angle_alpha   90.00
_cell.angle_beta   90.00
_cell.angle_gamma   90.00
#
_symmetry.space_group_name_H-M   'P 1'
#
loop_
_entity.id
_entity.type
_entity.pdbx_description
1 polymer ?
#
loop_
_entity_poly.entity_id
_entity_poly.type
_entity_poly.pdbx_seq_one_letter_code
_entity_poly.pdbx_strand_id
1 'polypeptide(L)' 'MDENGGGGYLVFRWSHAGYTLEERPGDLPDVGVEIEDGGGRFRVGKIAPSPLPGDKRRCAYLLPA' A
#
# COMPACT_ATOMS: atom_id res chain seq x y z
N MET A 1 -24.76 -0.99 -12.70
CA MET A 1 -23.91 -2.17 -12.45
C MET A 1 -22.85 -1.71 -11.47
N ASP A 2 -22.95 -2.10 -10.21
CA ASP A 2 -21.83 -1.94 -9.27
C ASP A 2 -20.78 -2.98 -9.65
N GLU A 3 -20.04 -2.67 -10.71
CA GLU A 3 -18.79 -3.33 -11.04
C GLU A 3 -17.92 -3.17 -9.80
N ASN A 4 -17.96 -4.19 -8.93
CA ASN A 4 -17.10 -4.34 -7.77
C ASN A 4 -15.67 -4.27 -8.31
N GLY A 5 -15.13 -3.05 -8.37
CA GLY A 5 -13.74 -2.73 -8.63
C GLY A 5 -12.90 -3.18 -7.44
N GLY A 6 -13.02 -4.46 -7.08
CA GLY A 6 -12.18 -5.17 -6.12
C GLY A 6 -10.78 -5.38 -6.67
N GLY A 7 -10.20 -4.32 -7.25
CA GLY A 7 -8.79 -4.24 -7.55
C GLY A 7 -8.10 -3.95 -6.22
N GLY A 8 -7.67 -5.01 -5.54
CA GLY A 8 -6.80 -4.87 -4.39
C GLY A 8 -5.60 -3.99 -4.71
N TYR A 9 -5.12 -3.26 -3.72
CA TYR A 9 -3.95 -2.42 -3.85
C TYR A 9 -2.74 -3.05 -3.16
N LEU A 10 -1.56 -2.57 -3.53
CA LEU A 10 -0.32 -3.01 -2.90
C LEU A 10 0.08 -2.03 -1.80
N VAL A 11 0.63 -2.55 -0.72
CA VAL A 11 1.15 -1.80 0.41
C VAL A 11 2.63 -2.10 0.52
N PHE A 12 3.45 -1.11 0.22
CA PHE A 12 4.89 -1.21 0.35
C PHE A 12 5.32 -0.65 1.70
N ARG A 13 5.87 -1.50 2.56
CA ARG A 13 6.44 -1.14 3.85
C ARG A 13 7.95 -1.22 3.77
N TRP A 14 8.63 -0.14 4.13
CA TRP A 14 10.07 -0.16 4.30
C TRP A 14 10.42 -0.35 5.79
N SER A 15 11.42 -1.19 6.07
CA SER A 15 11.95 -1.46 7.41
C SER A 15 13.47 -1.61 7.36
N HIS A 16 14.14 -1.54 8.51
CA HIS A 16 15.59 -1.76 8.59
C HIS A 16 16.02 -3.17 8.15
N ALA A 17 15.12 -4.16 8.21
CA ALA A 17 15.39 -5.53 7.77
C ALA A 17 15.15 -5.76 6.27
N GLY A 18 14.55 -4.79 5.57
CA GLY A 18 14.15 -4.91 4.17
C GLY A 18 12.80 -4.27 3.90
N TYR A 19 12.15 -4.67 2.82
CA TYR A 19 10.80 -4.20 2.48
C TYR A 19 9.81 -5.35 2.48
N THR A 20 8.55 -5.03 2.77
CA THR A 20 7.43 -5.95 2.67
C THR A 20 6.39 -5.36 1.75
N LEU A 21 5.94 -6.16 0.78
CA LEU A 21 4.87 -5.80 -0.13
C LEU A 21 3.68 -6.70 0.16
N GLU A 22 2.56 -6.10 0.53
CA GLU A 22 1.32 -6.82 0.87
C GLU A 22 0.18 -6.36 -0.02
N GLU A 23 -0.63 -7.29 -0.51
CA GLU A 23 -1.84 -6.97 -1.25
C GLU A 23 -3.02 -6.85 -0.27
N ARG A 24 -3.72 -5.73 -0.34
CA ARG A 24 -4.89 -5.44 0.49
C ARG A 24 -6.15 -5.32 -0.38
N PRO A 25 -7.25 -5.96 0.00
CA PRO A 25 -8.53 -5.75 -0.66
C PRO A 25 -9.08 -4.36 -0.29
N GLY A 26 -9.88 -3.79 -1.19
CA GLY A 26 -10.54 -2.50 -0.98
C GLY A 26 -9.87 -1.36 -1.73
N ASP A 27 -10.24 -0.14 -1.35
CA ASP A 27 -9.76 1.08 -2.00
C ASP A 27 -8.41 1.54 -1.46
N LEU A 28 -7.70 2.29 -2.29
CA LEU A 28 -6.36 2.76 -2.00
C LEU A 28 -6.44 3.88 -0.94
N PRO A 29 -5.69 3.78 0.17
CA PRO A 29 -5.72 4.82 1.19
C PRO A 29 -5.11 6.12 0.65
N ASP A 30 -5.63 7.26 1.11
CA ASP A 30 -5.13 8.57 0.70
C ASP A 30 -3.73 8.85 1.27
N VAL A 31 -3.01 9.78 0.64
CA VAL A 31 -1.69 10.18 1.11
C VAL A 31 -1.83 10.92 2.43
N GLY A 32 -1.05 10.49 3.43
CA GLY A 32 -1.07 11.04 4.77
C GLY A 32 -1.98 10.30 5.74
N VAL A 33 -2.74 9.30 5.29
CA VAL A 33 -3.50 8.38 6.17
C VAL A 33 -2.53 7.52 6.98
N GLU A 34 -2.86 7.30 8.25
CA GLU A 34 -2.16 6.35 9.12
C GLU A 34 -2.81 4.97 9.06
N ILE A 35 -1.98 3.94 8.93
CA ILE A 35 -2.37 2.54 8.85
C ILE A 35 -1.60 1.79 9.93
N GLU A 36 -2.31 1.00 10.73
CA GLU A 36 -1.72 0.06 11.66
C GLU A 36 -1.48 -1.28 10.97
N ASP A 37 -0.24 -1.72 10.95
CA ASP A 37 0.13 -3.00 10.34
C ASP A 37 1.28 -3.67 11.10
N GLY A 38 1.19 -4.97 11.36
CA GLY A 38 2.27 -5.74 12.01
C GLY A 38 2.69 -5.23 13.40
N GLY A 39 1.83 -4.46 14.10
CA GLY A 39 2.13 -3.88 15.41
C GLY A 39 2.83 -2.52 15.39
N GLY A 40 3.01 -1.92 14.20
CA GLY A 40 3.51 -0.56 14.03
C GLY A 40 2.49 0.36 13.38
N ARG A 41 2.58 1.66 13.66
CA ARG A 41 1.87 2.69 12.91
C ARG A 41 2.72 3.16 11.75
N PHE A 42 2.10 3.22 10.59
CA PHE A 42 2.73 3.71 9.37
C PHE A 42 1.86 4.76 8.74
N ARG A 43 2.46 5.69 8.01
CA ARG A 43 1.75 6.72 7.28
C ARG A 43 1.96 6.53 5.78
N VAL A 44 0.91 6.68 4.99
CA VAL A 44 1.02 6.69 3.52
C VAL A 44 1.80 7.93 3.11
N GLY A 45 3.06 7.77 2.73
CA GLY A 45 3.91 8.86 2.27
C GLY A 45 3.61 9.26 0.83
N LYS A 46 3.31 8.28 -0.02
CA LYS A 46 2.91 8.50 -1.40
C LYS A 46 2.18 7.30 -1.99
N ILE A 47 1.52 7.55 -3.10
CA ILE A 47 0.88 6.54 -3.95
C ILE A 47 1.58 6.55 -5.31
N ALA A 48 2.05 5.39 -5.76
CA ALA A 48 2.68 5.22 -7.07
C ALA A 48 2.40 3.82 -7.64
N PRO A 49 2.68 3.53 -8.91
CA PRO A 49 2.61 2.17 -9.45
C PRO A 49 3.49 1.18 -8.67
N SER A 50 3.15 -0.11 -8.78
CA SER A 50 3.95 -1.19 -8.20
C SER A 50 5.41 -1.12 -8.65
N PRO A 51 6.38 -1.34 -7.75
CA PRO A 51 7.79 -1.46 -8.14
C PRO A 51 8.08 -2.77 -8.88
N LEU A 52 7.12 -3.71 -8.93
CA LEU A 52 7.27 -4.96 -9.65
C LEU A 52 7.13 -4.76 -11.16
N PRO A 53 8.07 -5.29 -11.97
CA PRO A 53 8.01 -5.15 -13.42
C PRO A 53 6.75 -5.82 -13.98
N GLY A 54 5.96 -5.07 -14.73
CA GLY A 54 4.71 -5.55 -15.35
C GLY A 54 3.47 -5.42 -14.48
N ASP A 55 3.61 -5.07 -13.20
CA ASP A 55 2.48 -4.86 -12.31
C ASP A 55 1.99 -3.40 -12.38
N LYS A 56 0.76 -3.22 -12.89
CA LYS A 56 0.13 -1.91 -13.08
C LYS A 56 -0.70 -1.46 -11.88
N ARG A 57 -0.76 -2.25 -10.80
CA ARG A 57 -1.56 -1.92 -9.63
C ARG A 57 -0.99 -0.71 -8.90
N ARG A 58 -1.88 0.00 -8.21
CA ARG A 58 -1.50 1.13 -7.36
C ARG A 58 -0.91 0.58 -6.07
N CYS A 59 0.19 1.20 -5.65
CA CYS A 59 0.93 0.85 -4.46
C CYS A 59 1.01 2.05 -3.51
N ALA A 60 0.53 1.87 -2.29
CA ALA A 60 0.68 2.80 -1.20
C ALA A 60 2.04 2.56 -0.52
N TYR A 61 2.91 3.57 -0.56
CA TYR A 61 4.22 3.52 0.08
C TYR A 61 4.09 4.04 1.50
N LEU A 62 4.31 3.14 2.45
CA LEU A 62 4.22 3.40 3.87
C LEU A 62 5.57 3.83 4.43
N LEU A 63 5.53 4.88 5.23
CA LEU A 63 6.62 5.39 6.03
C LEU A 63 6.33 5.09 7.50
N PRO A 64 7.33 4.71 8.31
CA PRO A 64 7.15 4.63 9.76
C PRO A 64 6.70 5.99 10.29
N ALA A 65 5.65 5.98 11.12
CA ALA A 65 5.14 7.18 11.79
C ALA A 65 5.98 7.52 13.04
#